data_AF-A0A3N7GN87-F1
#
_entry.id   AF-A0A3N7GN87-F1
#
_cell.length_a   1.000
_cell.length_b   1.000
_cell.length_c   1.000
_cell.angle_alpha   90.00
_cell.angle_beta   90.00
_cell.angle_gamma   90.00
#
_symmetry.space_group_name_H-M   'P 1'
#
loop_
_entity.id
_entity.type
_entity.pdbx_description
1 polymer ?
#
loop_
_entity_poly.entity_id
_entity_poly.type
_entity_poly.pdbx_seq_one_letter_code
_entity_poly.pdbx_strand_id
1 'polypeptide(L)'
;MRSADPVSVEVEAEAPAVSPLVVRAGGSLLVATDALLAHLPELGRLADAVEIDAHRLALLSLDLPPGAVRSAVDGCEADAFALAAELRRLRSAVATAEGVYELGERTITRAQGFLSEWAAAALAWGAAWLSPSAGAGLLTAWQLAPGTTEQKKRALQRLLLDHPELVTSPEFSALVSRVVAGADDAVLGAAGVPPGLTAILGEHGLGVLGVKENAAVLVTAAGLVGSRVLAETPVRVARVSEHSGGSPPAGAEGRLERVPAEQQVRIERYAASGAPDRYVVYVAPTQTFSPVADHDPWDLTSNVAGVAGLPAGSIRATELAMADAGITPDSEVVLVGFSQGGLVADAIAASGRWNAVGLETYGDPGGGVELPEGIRGVAVRHTDDFVVATGGPQGPTDRTIVERRAFAPGSELPTDLPVPAHQKRAYAETARMLDAARSSEVRRELEALDAFTRDYAEREGATVTTYRYRAERVPDG
;
A
#
# COMPACT_ATOMS: atom_id res chain seq x y z
N MET A 1 -67.42 6.55 8.66
CA MET A 1 -66.34 6.87 9.61
C MET A 1 -65.46 5.62 9.75
N ARG A 2 -64.42 5.52 8.92
CA ARG A 2 -63.34 4.53 9.06
C ARG A 2 -62.03 5.33 8.94
N SER A 3 -61.29 5.34 10.04
CA SER A 3 -59.97 5.96 10.17
C SER A 3 -58.98 5.22 9.27
N ALA A 4 -58.19 5.96 8.49
CA ALA A 4 -57.02 5.43 7.81
C ALA A 4 -55.81 5.78 8.68
N ASP A 5 -55.13 4.76 9.19
CA ASP A 5 -53.83 4.94 9.85
C ASP A 5 -52.76 5.17 8.78
N PRO A 6 -51.81 6.11 8.99
CA PRO A 6 -50.69 6.27 8.10
C PRO A 6 -49.65 5.17 8.35
N VAL A 7 -49.21 4.54 7.26
CA VAL A 7 -48.07 3.60 7.26
C VAL A 7 -46.81 4.40 7.56
N SER A 8 -46.31 4.27 8.77
CA SER A 8 -44.97 4.74 9.16
C SER A 8 -43.94 3.90 8.43
N VAL A 9 -43.24 4.50 7.46
CA VAL A 9 -42.01 3.93 6.91
C VAL A 9 -40.94 4.17 7.97
N GLU A 10 -40.63 3.14 8.75
CA GLU A 10 -39.42 3.12 9.57
C GLU A 10 -38.22 3.25 8.61
N VAL A 11 -37.58 4.43 8.65
CA VAL A 11 -36.25 4.61 8.08
C VAL A 11 -35.32 3.85 9.00
N GLU A 12 -34.98 2.61 8.63
CA GLU A 12 -33.84 1.89 9.21
C GLU A 12 -32.65 2.84 9.23
N ALA A 13 -32.07 3.04 10.41
CA ALA A 13 -30.85 3.83 10.55
C ALA A 13 -29.78 3.20 9.65
N GLU A 14 -29.43 3.92 8.59
CA GLU A 14 -28.41 3.54 7.62
C GLU A 14 -27.12 3.24 8.40
N ALA A 15 -26.63 1.99 8.30
CA ALA A 15 -25.35 1.61 8.91
C ALA A 15 -24.29 2.64 8.47
N PRO A 16 -23.35 3.05 9.36
CA PRO A 16 -22.37 4.06 9.01
C PRO A 16 -21.67 3.63 7.71
N ALA A 17 -21.76 4.49 6.68
CA ALA A 17 -21.32 4.18 5.34
C ALA A 17 -19.83 3.83 5.34
N VAL A 18 -19.50 2.59 5.01
CA VAL A 18 -18.11 2.13 4.88
C VAL A 18 -17.44 2.90 3.74
N SER A 19 -16.25 3.45 3.96
CA SER A 19 -15.51 4.19 2.94
C SER A 19 -15.21 3.27 1.74
N PRO A 20 -15.44 3.71 0.49
CA PRO A 20 -15.21 2.88 -0.69
C PRO A 20 -13.73 2.58 -0.91
N LEU A 21 -13.44 1.50 -1.64
CA LEU A 21 -12.10 1.21 -2.16
C LEU A 21 -11.81 2.13 -3.35
N VAL A 22 -10.75 2.92 -3.26
CA VAL A 22 -10.15 3.67 -4.37
C VAL A 22 -9.01 2.83 -4.94
N VAL A 23 -9.08 2.53 -6.22
CA VAL A 23 -8.17 1.61 -6.91
C VAL A 23 -7.35 2.40 -7.92
N ARG A 24 -6.03 2.23 -7.86
CA ARG A 24 -5.08 2.74 -8.86
C ARG A 24 -4.44 1.55 -9.56
N ALA A 25 -4.71 1.39 -10.85
CA ALA A 25 -4.17 0.26 -11.60
C ALA A 25 -2.67 0.45 -11.87
N GLY A 26 -1.88 -0.61 -11.69
CA GLY A 26 -0.44 -0.60 -11.95
C GLY A 26 -0.11 -0.13 -13.37
N GLY A 27 0.89 0.74 -13.48
CA GLY A 27 1.32 1.34 -14.77
C GLY A 27 0.29 2.25 -15.46
N SER A 28 -0.85 2.55 -14.82
CA SER A 28 -1.92 3.37 -15.39
C SER A 28 -2.17 4.65 -14.57
N LEU A 29 -2.66 5.69 -15.24
CA LEU A 29 -3.20 6.90 -14.58
C LEU A 29 -4.65 6.74 -14.13
N LEU A 30 -5.23 5.55 -14.31
CA LEU A 30 -6.58 5.20 -13.88
C LEU A 30 -6.60 5.10 -12.35
N VAL A 31 -7.22 6.10 -11.73
CA VAL A 31 -7.68 6.08 -10.34
C VAL A 31 -9.20 6.02 -10.42
N ALA A 32 -9.85 5.09 -9.73
CA ALA A 32 -11.30 5.03 -9.65
C ALA A 32 -11.78 4.23 -8.45
N THR A 33 -12.99 4.50 -7.94
CA THR A 33 -13.58 3.58 -6.95
C THR A 33 -13.83 2.19 -7.56
N ASP A 34 -13.71 1.12 -6.76
CA ASP A 34 -14.04 -0.26 -7.20
C ASP A 34 -15.43 -0.34 -7.84
N ALA A 35 -16.41 0.36 -7.24
CA ALA A 35 -17.77 0.42 -7.73
C ALA A 35 -17.86 0.99 -9.15
N LEU A 36 -17.12 2.07 -9.45
CA LEU A 36 -17.10 2.67 -10.79
C LEU A 36 -16.35 1.78 -11.79
N LEU A 37 -15.22 1.21 -11.39
CA LEU A 37 -14.45 0.29 -12.25
C LEU A 37 -15.26 -0.96 -12.62
N ALA A 38 -16.05 -1.49 -11.69
CA ALA A 38 -16.89 -2.66 -11.91
C ALA A 38 -17.89 -2.49 -13.08
N HIS A 39 -18.30 -1.27 -13.40
CA HIS A 39 -19.23 -0.97 -14.50
C HIS A 39 -18.56 -0.79 -15.86
N LEU A 40 -17.24 -0.59 -15.94
CA LEU A 40 -16.53 -0.37 -17.22
C LEU A 40 -16.67 -1.55 -18.20
N PRO A 41 -16.55 -2.83 -17.79
CA PRO A 41 -16.77 -3.96 -18.68
C PRO A 41 -18.23 -4.10 -19.14
N GLU A 42 -19.20 -3.66 -18.33
CA GLU A 42 -20.62 -3.68 -18.69
C GLU A 42 -20.93 -2.68 -19.79
N LEU A 43 -20.39 -1.45 -19.69
CA LEU A 43 -20.48 -0.44 -20.73
C LEU A 43 -19.84 -0.92 -22.04
N GLY A 44 -18.70 -1.61 -21.97
CA GLY A 44 -18.06 -2.23 -23.13
C GLY A 44 -18.94 -3.27 -23.81
N ARG A 45 -19.46 -4.24 -23.04
CA ARG A 45 -20.37 -5.27 -23.56
C ARG A 45 -21.64 -4.70 -24.17
N LEU A 46 -22.20 -3.65 -23.56
CA LEU A 46 -23.38 -2.97 -24.09
C LEU A 46 -23.08 -2.26 -25.42
N ALA A 47 -21.95 -1.57 -25.52
CA ALA A 47 -21.52 -0.93 -26.77
C ALA A 47 -21.33 -1.95 -27.90
N ASP A 48 -20.68 -3.08 -27.60
CA ASP A 48 -20.46 -4.15 -28.59
C ASP A 48 -21.77 -4.81 -29.02
N ALA A 49 -22.72 -5.02 -28.09
CA ALA A 49 -24.05 -5.54 -28.41
C ALA A 49 -24.85 -4.59 -29.32
N VAL A 50 -24.85 -3.29 -29.00
CA VAL A 50 -25.52 -2.26 -29.80
C VAL A 50 -24.92 -2.17 -31.20
N GLU A 51 -23.59 -2.27 -31.33
CA GLU A 51 -22.92 -2.28 -32.63
C GLU A 51 -23.23 -3.54 -33.46
N ILE A 52 -23.33 -4.70 -32.82
CA ILE A 52 -23.79 -5.92 -33.50
C ILE A 52 -25.20 -5.73 -34.06
N ASP A 53 -26.10 -5.11 -33.29
CA ASP A 53 -27.46 -4.84 -33.75
C ASP A 53 -27.49 -3.77 -34.86
N ALA A 54 -26.61 -2.76 -34.80
CA ALA A 54 -26.45 -1.78 -35.88
C ALA A 54 -26.02 -2.47 -37.19
N HIS A 55 -25.05 -3.38 -37.16
CA HIS A 55 -24.66 -4.17 -38.34
C HIS A 55 -25.81 -5.04 -38.87
N ARG A 56 -26.66 -5.59 -38.00
CA ARG A 56 -27.86 -6.34 -38.43
C ARG A 56 -28.88 -5.43 -39.11
N LEU A 57 -29.09 -4.22 -38.59
CA LEU A 57 -29.97 -3.22 -39.22
C LEU A 57 -29.43 -2.79 -40.59
N ALA A 58 -28.13 -2.60 -40.72
CA ALA A 58 -27.47 -2.30 -42.00
C ALA A 58 -27.71 -3.40 -43.04
N LEU A 59 -27.56 -4.67 -42.65
CA LEU A 59 -27.86 -5.81 -43.52
C LEU A 59 -29.34 -5.86 -43.91
N LEU A 60 -30.26 -5.61 -42.97
CA LEU A 60 -31.70 -5.54 -43.25
C LEU A 60 -32.05 -4.40 -44.22
N SER A 61 -31.40 -3.24 -44.11
CA SER A 61 -31.63 -2.10 -45.02
C SER A 61 -31.28 -2.43 -46.47
N LEU A 62 -30.25 -3.25 -46.71
CA LEU A 62 -29.84 -3.66 -48.06
C LEU A 62 -30.92 -4.49 -48.78
N ASP A 63 -31.72 -5.24 -48.02
CA ASP A 63 -32.80 -6.08 -48.55
C ASP A 63 -34.13 -5.32 -48.74
N LEU A 64 -34.22 -4.07 -48.25
CA LEU A 64 -35.44 -3.26 -48.31
C LEU A 64 -35.50 -2.37 -49.57
N PRO A 65 -36.68 -2.25 -50.22
CA PRO A 65 -36.85 -1.30 -51.31
C PRO A 65 -36.77 0.15 -50.80
N PRO A 66 -36.35 1.12 -51.64
CA PRO A 66 -36.36 2.53 -51.27
C PRO A 66 -37.75 2.99 -50.83
N GLY A 67 -37.84 3.61 -49.65
CA GLY A 67 -39.11 4.08 -49.09
C GLY A 67 -39.01 4.37 -47.60
N ALA A 68 -40.14 4.75 -47.00
CA ALA A 68 -40.20 5.19 -45.61
C ALA A 68 -39.67 4.15 -44.60
N VAL A 69 -39.90 2.86 -44.86
CA VAL A 69 -39.42 1.76 -44.00
C VAL A 69 -37.90 1.66 -44.04
N ARG A 70 -37.30 1.72 -45.23
CA ARG A 70 -35.84 1.71 -45.36
C ARG A 70 -35.20 2.91 -44.68
N SER A 71 -35.74 4.11 -44.90
CA SER A 71 -35.25 5.32 -44.22
C SER A 71 -35.38 5.27 -42.70
N ALA A 72 -36.41 4.60 -42.16
CA ALA A 72 -36.54 4.38 -40.72
C ALA A 72 -35.48 3.40 -40.19
N VAL A 73 -35.20 2.31 -40.93
CA VAL A 73 -34.15 1.35 -40.58
C VAL A 73 -32.76 1.99 -40.65
N ASP A 74 -32.48 2.78 -41.69
CA ASP A 74 -31.24 3.57 -41.82
C ASP A 74 -31.07 4.55 -40.64
N GLY A 75 -32.17 5.18 -40.21
CA GLY A 75 -32.18 6.04 -39.02
C GLY A 75 -31.84 5.28 -37.73
N CYS A 76 -32.48 4.12 -37.50
CA CYS A 76 -32.18 3.27 -36.35
C CYS A 76 -30.75 2.73 -36.37
N GLU A 77 -30.20 2.38 -37.54
CA GLU A 77 -28.81 1.99 -37.71
C GLU A 77 -27.86 3.11 -37.27
N ALA A 78 -28.07 4.33 -37.78
CA ALA A 78 -27.26 5.48 -37.45
C ALA A 78 -27.32 5.82 -35.95
N ASP A 79 -28.52 5.79 -35.36
CA ASP A 79 -28.71 6.01 -33.92
C ASP A 79 -28.03 4.93 -33.08
N ALA A 80 -28.07 3.66 -33.50
CA ALA A 80 -27.39 2.57 -32.83
C ALA A 80 -25.86 2.71 -32.87
N PHE A 81 -25.28 3.05 -34.03
CA PHE A 81 -23.84 3.36 -34.11
C PHE A 81 -23.45 4.57 -33.25
N ALA A 82 -24.30 5.61 -33.22
CA ALA A 82 -24.08 6.79 -32.38
C ALA A 82 -24.11 6.43 -30.88
N LEU A 83 -25.07 5.62 -30.45
CA LEU A 83 -25.19 5.13 -29.08
C LEU A 83 -23.99 4.25 -28.69
N ALA A 84 -23.56 3.32 -29.55
CA ALA A 84 -22.37 2.52 -29.29
C ALA A 84 -21.11 3.40 -29.12
N ALA A 85 -20.97 4.44 -29.95
CA ALA A 85 -19.88 5.41 -29.82
C ALA A 85 -19.99 6.24 -28.52
N GLU A 86 -21.20 6.64 -28.11
CA GLU A 86 -21.44 7.34 -26.84
C GLU A 86 -21.12 6.48 -25.63
N LEU A 87 -21.52 5.21 -25.63
CA LEU A 87 -21.18 4.25 -24.57
C LEU A 87 -19.66 4.05 -24.44
N ARG A 88 -18.93 3.99 -25.57
CA ARG A 88 -17.47 3.95 -25.56
C ARG A 88 -16.85 5.25 -25.08
N ARG A 89 -17.41 6.40 -25.45
CA ARG A 89 -17.00 7.70 -24.92
C ARG A 89 -17.25 7.80 -23.42
N LEU A 90 -18.39 7.33 -22.93
CA LEU A 90 -18.71 7.29 -21.51
C LEU A 90 -17.75 6.37 -20.75
N ARG A 91 -17.49 5.17 -21.27
CA ARG A 91 -16.49 4.25 -20.70
C ARG A 91 -15.11 4.91 -20.63
N SER A 92 -14.67 5.54 -21.73
CA SER A 92 -13.39 6.28 -21.75
C SER A 92 -13.42 7.45 -20.78
N ALA A 93 -14.53 8.18 -20.69
CA ALA A 93 -14.69 9.31 -19.79
C ALA A 93 -14.65 8.86 -18.34
N VAL A 94 -15.32 7.79 -17.94
CA VAL A 94 -15.23 7.23 -16.58
C VAL A 94 -13.80 6.76 -16.28
N ALA A 95 -13.15 6.10 -17.24
CA ALA A 95 -11.75 5.69 -17.10
C ALA A 95 -10.76 6.88 -17.05
N THR A 96 -11.15 8.06 -17.54
CA THR A 96 -10.29 9.25 -17.56
C THR A 96 -10.68 10.28 -16.50
N ALA A 97 -11.94 10.31 -16.04
CA ALA A 97 -12.52 11.40 -15.26
C ALA A 97 -11.94 11.47 -13.85
N GLU A 98 -11.67 10.34 -13.20
CA GLU A 98 -10.97 10.37 -11.91
C GLU A 98 -9.45 10.62 -12.08
N GLY A 99 -8.85 10.21 -13.21
CA GLY A 99 -7.48 10.59 -13.57
C GLY A 99 -7.31 12.10 -13.85
N VAL A 100 -8.35 12.77 -14.36
CA VAL A 100 -8.38 14.22 -14.64
C VAL A 100 -8.80 15.06 -13.44
N TYR A 101 -9.58 14.53 -12.50
CA TYR A 101 -9.77 15.19 -11.21
C TYR A 101 -8.46 15.26 -10.42
N GLU A 102 -7.66 14.20 -10.46
CA GLU A 102 -6.29 14.21 -9.90
C GLU A 102 -5.32 15.03 -10.76
N LEU A 103 -5.46 15.07 -12.09
CA LEU A 103 -4.64 15.95 -12.94
C LEU A 103 -5.02 17.44 -12.79
N GLY A 104 -6.29 17.73 -12.51
CA GLY A 104 -6.84 19.05 -12.19
C GLY A 104 -6.38 19.51 -10.81
N GLU A 105 -6.40 18.62 -9.82
CA GLU A 105 -5.70 18.81 -8.55
C GLU A 105 -4.20 18.97 -8.78
N ARG A 106 -3.54 18.17 -9.61
CA ARG A 106 -2.09 18.32 -9.92
C ARG A 106 -1.77 19.59 -10.71
N THR A 107 -2.70 20.16 -11.48
CA THR A 107 -2.48 21.42 -12.22
C THR A 107 -2.76 22.63 -11.34
N ILE A 108 -3.77 22.56 -10.47
CA ILE A 108 -4.00 23.54 -9.39
C ILE A 108 -2.87 23.44 -8.34
N THR A 109 -2.35 22.25 -8.05
CA THR A 109 -1.22 21.98 -7.15
C THR A 109 0.13 22.23 -7.82
N ARG A 110 0.24 22.32 -9.15
CA ARG A 110 1.45 22.82 -9.85
C ARG A 110 1.45 24.34 -9.98
N ALA A 111 0.28 24.97 -10.14
CA ALA A 111 0.15 26.43 -10.13
C ALA A 111 0.25 27.00 -8.71
N GLN A 112 -0.39 26.33 -7.73
CA GLN A 112 -0.10 26.50 -6.32
C GLN A 112 1.32 26.02 -6.02
N GLY A 113 1.80 24.94 -6.63
CA GLY A 113 3.15 24.36 -6.49
C GLY A 113 4.24 25.34 -6.85
N PHE A 114 4.15 26.07 -7.94
CA PHE A 114 5.16 27.08 -8.28
C PHE A 114 5.17 28.27 -7.30
N LEU A 115 3.99 28.65 -6.77
CA LEU A 115 3.84 29.70 -5.76
C LEU A 115 4.12 29.18 -4.32
N SER A 116 3.93 27.89 -4.07
CA SER A 116 4.05 27.19 -2.80
C SER A 116 5.38 26.49 -2.66
N GLU A 117 6.12 26.18 -3.71
CA GLU A 117 7.53 25.78 -3.69
C GLU A 117 8.37 27.03 -3.47
N TRP A 118 7.95 28.18 -3.99
CA TRP A 118 8.58 29.46 -3.61
C TRP A 118 8.23 29.86 -2.17
N ALA A 119 6.96 29.72 -1.76
CA ALA A 119 6.54 29.97 -0.37
C ALA A 119 6.99 28.87 0.61
N ALA A 120 7.15 27.61 0.20
CA ALA A 120 7.69 26.51 0.98
C ALA A 120 9.21 26.50 0.97
N ALA A 121 9.89 26.99 -0.07
CA ALA A 121 11.32 27.29 0.03
C ALA A 121 11.55 28.50 0.95
N ALA A 122 10.67 29.51 0.94
CA ALA A 122 10.74 30.63 1.88
C ALA A 122 10.33 30.22 3.32
N LEU A 123 9.33 29.35 3.47
CA LEU A 123 8.91 28.77 4.75
C LEU A 123 9.80 27.64 5.21
N ALA A 124 10.51 26.92 4.35
CA ALA A 124 11.53 25.91 4.69
C ALA A 124 12.91 26.57 4.82
N TRP A 125 13.11 27.78 4.34
CA TRP A 125 14.23 28.63 4.76
C TRP A 125 13.93 29.25 6.13
N GLY A 126 12.69 29.72 6.33
CA GLY A 126 12.18 30.14 7.65
C GLY A 126 12.00 28.97 8.64
N ALA A 127 11.76 27.76 8.15
CA ALA A 127 11.64 26.55 8.92
C ALA A 127 12.90 25.70 8.87
N ALA A 128 13.93 25.99 8.08
CA ALA A 128 15.27 25.46 8.35
C ALA A 128 15.79 26.02 9.68
N TRP A 129 15.29 27.19 10.09
CA TRP A 129 15.42 27.72 11.45
C TRP A 129 14.46 27.08 12.47
N LEU A 130 13.43 26.33 12.04
CA LEU A 130 12.42 25.70 12.90
C LEU A 130 12.38 24.15 12.87
N SER A 131 12.97 23.45 11.89
CA SER A 131 12.73 22.04 11.55
C SER A 131 13.72 21.09 12.21
N PRO A 132 15.00 21.45 12.46
CA PRO A 132 15.79 20.74 13.45
C PRO A 132 15.23 20.99 14.86
N SER A 133 14.64 22.17 15.12
CA SER A 133 14.15 22.56 16.44
C SER A 133 12.73 22.10 16.78
N ALA A 134 11.90 21.65 15.84
CA ALA A 134 10.59 21.07 16.12
C ALA A 134 10.72 19.59 16.52
N GLY A 135 11.54 18.83 15.78
CA GLY A 135 11.94 17.47 16.18
C GLY A 135 12.81 17.49 17.44
N ALA A 136 13.83 18.36 17.50
CA ALA A 136 14.56 18.58 18.75
C ALA A 136 13.68 19.19 19.84
N GLY A 137 12.63 19.92 19.51
CA GLY A 137 11.69 20.52 20.46
C GLY A 137 10.76 19.48 21.07
N LEU A 138 10.25 18.53 20.28
CA LEU A 138 9.51 17.36 20.74
C LEU A 138 10.41 16.40 21.53
N LEU A 139 11.63 16.15 21.07
CA LEU A 139 12.62 15.37 21.81
C LEU A 139 13.02 16.09 23.11
N THR A 140 13.25 17.40 23.08
CA THR A 140 13.59 18.20 24.27
C THR A 140 12.41 18.28 25.23
N ALA A 141 11.18 18.47 24.74
CA ALA A 141 9.97 18.41 25.55
C ALA A 141 9.78 17.01 26.16
N TRP A 142 10.04 15.95 25.40
CA TRP A 142 10.03 14.58 25.91
C TRP A 142 11.11 14.36 26.97
N GLN A 143 12.33 14.87 26.78
CA GLN A 143 13.41 14.76 27.76
C GLN A 143 13.11 15.57 29.03
N LEU A 144 12.63 16.81 28.88
CA LEU A 144 12.30 17.73 29.97
C LEU A 144 10.97 17.40 30.67
N ALA A 145 10.09 16.60 30.05
CA ALA A 145 8.86 16.17 30.68
C ALA A 145 9.17 15.46 32.01
N PRO A 146 8.41 15.71 33.08
CA PRO A 146 8.62 15.04 34.35
C PRO A 146 8.28 13.54 34.25
N GLY A 147 8.99 12.71 35.01
CA GLY A 147 8.76 11.28 35.10
C GLY A 147 9.77 10.41 34.34
N THR A 148 9.66 9.10 34.57
CA THR A 148 10.46 8.07 33.89
C THR A 148 9.99 7.87 32.45
N THR A 149 10.84 7.33 31.58
CA THR A 149 10.49 6.99 30.19
C THR A 149 9.24 6.13 30.10
N GLU A 150 9.09 5.16 31.01
CA GLU A 150 7.90 4.28 31.04
C GLU A 150 6.62 5.02 31.47
N GLN A 151 6.72 6.00 32.37
CA GLN A 151 5.58 6.86 32.70
C GLN A 151 5.18 7.75 31.53
N LYS A 152 6.16 8.30 30.79
CA LYS A 152 5.91 9.12 29.60
C LYS A 152 5.26 8.31 28.48
N LYS A 153 5.76 7.09 28.21
CA LYS A 153 5.16 6.15 27.23
C LYS A 153 3.71 5.81 27.59
N ARG A 154 3.43 5.48 28.86
CA ARG A 154 2.06 5.21 29.32
C ARG A 154 1.13 6.41 29.20
N ALA A 155 1.64 7.62 29.48
CA ALA A 155 0.86 8.85 29.33
C ALA A 155 0.53 9.13 27.86
N LEU A 156 1.51 8.98 26.97
CA LEU A 156 1.31 9.10 25.53
C LEU A 156 0.33 8.03 25.01
N GLN A 157 0.49 6.78 25.44
CA GLN A 157 -0.44 5.71 25.07
C GLN A 157 -1.87 6.03 25.52
N ARG A 158 -2.09 6.49 26.76
CA ARG A 158 -3.42 6.92 27.21
C ARG A 158 -3.97 8.05 26.35
N LEU A 159 -3.16 9.06 26.04
CA LEU A 159 -3.58 10.15 25.17
C LEU A 159 -4.04 9.63 23.80
N LEU A 160 -3.32 8.68 23.21
CA LEU A 160 -3.69 8.09 21.92
C LEU A 160 -4.95 7.20 21.98
N LEU A 161 -5.23 6.60 23.14
CA LEU A 161 -6.44 5.81 23.36
C LEU A 161 -7.65 6.71 23.66
N ASP A 162 -7.46 7.79 24.42
CA ASP A 162 -8.51 8.75 24.77
C ASP A 162 -8.85 9.68 23.59
N HIS A 163 -7.87 9.93 22.72
CA HIS A 163 -7.97 10.83 21.56
C HIS A 163 -7.40 10.21 20.27
N PRO A 164 -7.96 9.08 19.79
CA PRO A 164 -7.49 8.41 18.57
C PRO A 164 -7.60 9.28 17.31
N GLU A 165 -8.49 10.28 17.30
CA GLU A 165 -8.69 11.24 16.22
C GLU A 165 -7.45 12.08 15.91
N LEU A 166 -6.54 12.23 16.87
CA LEU A 166 -5.29 12.99 16.69
C LEU A 166 -4.33 12.33 15.71
N VAL A 167 -4.37 11.00 15.62
CA VAL A 167 -3.45 10.21 14.79
C VAL A 167 -4.16 9.41 13.71
N THR A 168 -5.48 9.30 13.78
CA THR A 168 -6.31 8.57 12.81
C THR A 168 -7.14 9.56 11.99
N SER A 169 -6.45 10.27 11.09
CA SER A 169 -7.10 11.21 10.17
C SER A 169 -6.30 11.37 8.87
N PRO A 170 -6.98 11.61 7.72
CA PRO A 170 -6.29 11.93 6.48
C PRO A 170 -5.43 13.19 6.58
N GLU A 171 -5.87 14.19 7.34
CA GLU A 171 -5.17 15.46 7.51
C GLU A 171 -3.84 15.28 8.25
N PHE A 172 -3.84 14.46 9.31
CA PHE A 172 -2.61 14.13 10.05
C PHE A 172 -1.67 13.28 9.19
N SER A 173 -2.19 12.30 8.46
CA SER A 173 -1.38 11.48 7.55
C SER A 173 -0.75 12.32 6.43
N ALA A 174 -1.50 13.27 5.86
CA ALA A 174 -0.99 14.23 4.89
C ALA A 174 0.04 15.21 5.49
N LEU A 175 -0.09 15.56 6.77
CA LEU A 175 0.94 16.32 7.48
C LEU A 175 2.23 15.50 7.62
N VAL A 176 2.14 14.25 8.06
CA VAL A 176 3.30 13.34 8.18
C VAL A 176 3.98 13.15 6.83
N SER A 177 3.22 12.86 5.78
CA SER A 177 3.76 12.70 4.43
C SER A 177 4.52 13.94 3.94
N ARG A 178 3.99 15.15 4.18
CA ARG A 178 4.67 16.42 3.83
C ARG A 178 5.96 16.64 4.63
N VAL A 179 5.96 16.27 5.91
CA VAL A 179 7.17 16.37 6.75
C VAL A 179 8.25 15.42 6.24
N VAL A 180 7.89 14.20 5.85
CA VAL A 180 8.81 13.22 5.29
C VAL A 180 9.35 13.69 3.94
N ALA A 181 8.47 14.10 3.02
CA ALA A 181 8.88 14.59 1.70
C ALA A 181 9.78 15.85 1.78
N GLY A 182 9.56 16.72 2.78
CA GLY A 182 10.38 17.92 2.98
C GLY A 182 11.67 17.70 3.76
N ALA A 183 11.90 16.52 4.33
CA ALA A 183 13.11 16.24 5.12
C ALA A 183 14.38 16.22 4.25
N ASP A 184 14.28 15.69 3.02
CA ASP A 184 15.40 15.61 2.08
C ASP A 184 15.87 17.00 1.63
N ASP A 185 14.93 17.90 1.34
CA ASP A 185 15.20 19.30 0.99
C ASP A 185 15.79 20.10 2.15
N ALA A 186 15.35 19.82 3.39
CA ALA A 186 15.86 20.49 4.59
C ALA A 186 17.32 20.10 4.89
N VAL A 187 17.70 18.84 4.66
CA VAL A 187 19.08 18.35 4.81
C VAL A 187 20.00 18.98 3.75
N LEU A 188 19.55 19.07 2.49
CA LEU A 188 20.29 19.74 1.42
C LEU A 188 20.43 21.25 1.65
N GLY A 189 19.39 21.90 2.17
CA GLY A 189 19.42 23.31 2.58
C GLY A 189 20.38 23.57 3.75
N ALA A 190 20.43 22.68 4.74
CA ALA A 190 21.38 22.75 5.86
C ALA A 190 22.84 22.55 5.43
N ALA A 191 23.07 21.81 4.33
CA ALA A 191 24.38 21.65 3.71
C ALA A 191 24.83 22.86 2.85
N GLY A 192 24.01 23.91 2.75
CA GLY A 192 24.36 25.17 2.07
C GLY A 192 24.24 25.12 0.55
N VAL A 193 23.52 24.14 -0.02
CA VAL A 193 23.32 24.04 -1.47
C VAL A 193 22.28 25.08 -1.92
N PRO A 194 22.62 26.00 -2.85
CA PRO A 194 21.68 27.00 -3.34
C PRO A 194 20.50 26.36 -4.09
N PRO A 195 19.27 26.89 -3.98
CA PRO A 195 18.06 26.30 -4.55
C PRO A 195 18.05 26.19 -6.09
N GLY A 196 18.92 26.92 -6.79
CA GLY A 196 19.09 26.77 -8.25
C GLY A 196 19.91 25.55 -8.67
N LEU A 197 20.67 24.94 -7.75
CA LEU A 197 21.48 23.74 -8.00
C LEU A 197 20.74 22.46 -7.59
N THR A 198 19.82 22.51 -6.61
CA THR A 198 18.97 21.36 -6.23
C THR A 198 18.01 20.96 -7.35
N ALA A 199 17.46 21.91 -8.11
CA ALA A 199 16.65 21.61 -9.30
C ALA A 199 17.44 20.97 -10.46
N ILE A 200 18.77 21.13 -10.46
CA ILE A 200 19.69 20.56 -11.47
C ILE A 200 20.26 19.21 -11.00
N LEU A 201 20.23 18.92 -9.70
CA LEU A 201 20.79 17.72 -9.06
C LEU A 201 19.72 16.76 -8.51
N GLY A 202 18.46 17.20 -8.37
CA GLY A 202 17.32 16.38 -7.95
C GLY A 202 16.81 15.50 -9.09
N GLU A 203 15.79 14.67 -8.84
CA GLU A 203 15.36 13.54 -9.68
C GLU A 203 15.04 13.86 -11.16
N HIS A 204 14.93 15.14 -11.54
CA HIS A 204 14.70 15.58 -12.92
C HIS A 204 15.94 16.24 -13.59
N GLY A 205 17.09 16.27 -12.92
CA GLY A 205 18.34 16.87 -13.40
C GLY A 205 19.56 15.99 -13.10
N LEU A 206 20.32 15.65 -14.16
CA LEU A 206 21.63 14.97 -14.19
C LEU A 206 22.02 14.23 -12.89
N GLY A 207 21.44 13.03 -12.69
CA GLY A 207 21.67 12.14 -11.55
C GLY A 207 23.10 11.64 -11.38
N VAL A 208 23.99 12.51 -10.89
CA VAL A 208 25.45 12.24 -10.80
C VAL A 208 25.97 12.11 -9.36
N LEU A 209 25.17 12.34 -8.31
CA LEU A 209 25.62 12.12 -6.92
C LEU A 209 24.52 11.46 -6.08
N GLY A 210 24.71 10.17 -5.79
CA GLY A 210 23.72 9.28 -5.20
C GLY A 210 23.47 9.49 -3.71
N VAL A 211 22.19 9.41 -3.34
CA VAL A 211 21.54 9.61 -2.03
C VAL A 211 21.95 8.60 -0.94
N LYS A 212 22.85 7.65 -1.22
CA LYS A 212 23.20 6.54 -0.28
C LYS A 212 24.15 6.93 0.85
N GLU A 213 24.81 8.09 0.76
CA GLU A 213 25.94 8.40 1.67
C GLU A 213 25.50 9.12 2.96
N ASN A 214 24.37 9.84 2.98
CA ASN A 214 24.02 10.72 4.10
C ASN A 214 23.21 10.04 5.23
N ALA A 215 22.34 9.07 4.91
CA ALA A 215 21.66 8.26 5.92
C ALA A 215 22.65 7.38 6.70
N ALA A 216 23.68 6.88 5.99
CA ALA A 216 24.80 6.18 6.59
C ALA A 216 25.59 7.08 7.56
N VAL A 217 25.81 8.37 7.25
CA VAL A 217 26.50 9.32 8.13
C VAL A 217 25.75 9.56 9.44
N LEU A 218 24.42 9.63 9.42
CA LEU A 218 23.61 9.85 10.63
C LEU A 218 23.58 8.62 11.56
N VAL A 219 23.46 7.42 10.99
CA VAL A 219 23.56 6.14 11.73
C VAL A 219 24.98 5.91 12.24
N THR A 220 26.00 6.27 11.44
CA THR A 220 27.41 6.19 11.85
C THR A 220 27.72 7.20 12.97
N ALA A 221 27.19 8.42 12.89
CA ALA A 221 27.34 9.42 13.94
C ALA A 221 26.65 9.03 15.25
N ALA A 222 25.47 8.39 15.20
CA ALA A 222 24.80 7.84 16.39
C ALA A 222 25.58 6.65 16.99
N GLY A 223 26.15 5.78 16.15
CA GLY A 223 27.02 4.69 16.58
C GLY A 223 28.35 5.15 17.21
N LEU A 224 28.92 6.26 16.72
CA LEU A 224 30.18 6.83 17.24
C LEU A 224 30.06 7.44 18.64
N VAL A 225 28.85 7.75 19.11
CA VAL A 225 28.61 8.29 20.47
C VAL A 225 28.45 7.16 21.52
N GLY A 226 28.59 5.88 21.12
CA GLY A 226 28.50 4.74 22.04
C GLY A 226 27.09 4.47 22.57
N SER A 227 26.07 5.14 22.02
CA SER A 227 24.67 4.86 22.29
C SER A 227 24.17 3.78 21.34
N ARG A 228 23.59 2.68 21.85
CA ARG A 228 22.92 1.62 21.07
C ARG A 228 21.63 2.06 20.35
N VAL A 229 21.51 3.35 20.05
CA VAL A 229 20.31 3.95 19.44
C VAL A 229 20.43 3.78 17.94
N LEU A 230 19.48 3.05 17.35
CA LEU A 230 19.40 2.75 15.91
C LEU A 230 20.61 1.99 15.32
N ALA A 231 21.35 1.23 16.14
CA ALA A 231 22.47 0.41 15.70
C ALA A 231 21.99 -1.00 15.30
N GLU A 232 22.25 -1.41 14.06
CA GLU A 232 21.95 -2.75 13.57
C GLU A 232 23.10 -3.73 13.86
N THR A 233 22.76 -4.93 14.33
CA THR A 233 23.73 -6.00 14.63
C THR A 233 23.41 -7.27 13.83
N PRO A 234 24.33 -8.26 13.75
CA PRO A 234 24.04 -9.53 13.12
C PRO A 234 22.80 -10.21 13.73
N VAL A 235 22.03 -10.94 12.93
CA VAL A 235 20.83 -11.67 13.38
C VAL A 235 21.05 -13.17 13.28
N ARG A 236 20.45 -13.92 14.20
CA ARG A 236 20.32 -15.38 14.17
C ARG A 236 18.86 -15.73 13.94
N VAL A 237 18.61 -16.71 13.08
CA VAL A 237 17.27 -17.22 12.79
C VAL A 237 17.19 -18.69 13.21
N ALA A 238 16.07 -19.06 13.82
CA ALA A 238 15.76 -20.43 14.20
C ALA A 238 14.38 -20.84 13.68
N ARG A 239 14.31 -22.00 13.02
CA ARG A 239 13.04 -22.66 12.69
C ARG A 239 12.41 -23.18 13.98
N VAL A 240 11.30 -22.59 14.40
CA VAL A 240 10.63 -22.93 15.67
C VAL A 240 9.48 -23.92 15.48
N SER A 241 8.93 -24.02 14.26
CA SER A 241 7.93 -25.03 13.94
C SER A 241 8.00 -25.42 12.47
N GLU A 242 7.65 -26.67 12.20
CA GLU A 242 7.47 -27.23 10.86
C GLU A 242 6.23 -28.13 10.87
N HIS A 243 5.34 -27.90 9.91
CA HIS A 243 4.11 -28.68 9.77
C HIS A 243 3.85 -28.98 8.30
N SER A 244 3.61 -30.25 7.98
CA SER A 244 3.17 -30.67 6.66
C SER A 244 1.67 -30.95 6.66
N GLY A 245 0.98 -30.38 5.68
CA GLY A 245 -0.48 -30.38 5.60
C GLY A 245 -1.05 -28.95 5.69
N GLY A 246 -2.32 -28.83 5.29
CA GLY A 246 -3.04 -27.56 5.21
C GLY A 246 -3.55 -27.27 3.80
N SER A 247 -4.42 -26.28 3.70
CA SER A 247 -4.95 -25.77 2.43
C SER A 247 -4.29 -24.43 2.07
N PRO A 248 -4.22 -24.07 0.78
CA PRO A 248 -3.91 -22.71 0.35
C PRO A 248 -4.82 -21.67 1.02
N PRO A 249 -4.36 -20.42 1.20
CA PRO A 249 -5.24 -19.35 1.64
C PRO A 249 -6.19 -19.00 0.51
N ALA A 250 -7.41 -18.58 0.85
CA ALA A 250 -8.35 -18.05 -0.12
C ALA A 250 -8.47 -16.54 0.10
N GLY A 251 -8.29 -15.77 -0.98
CA GLY A 251 -8.46 -14.33 -0.93
C GLY A 251 -7.39 -13.57 -0.14
N ALA A 252 -7.56 -12.25 -0.15
CA ALA A 252 -6.78 -11.27 0.58
C ALA A 252 -6.87 -11.50 2.10
N GLU A 253 -8.09 -11.70 2.65
CA GLU A 253 -8.25 -11.92 4.09
C GLU A 253 -7.50 -13.17 4.55
N GLY A 254 -7.65 -14.28 3.82
CA GLY A 254 -6.97 -15.53 4.14
C GLY A 254 -5.46 -15.40 4.12
N ARG A 255 -4.88 -14.61 3.20
CA ARG A 255 -3.43 -14.33 3.16
C ARG A 255 -2.99 -13.41 4.29
N LEU A 256 -3.73 -12.34 4.57
CA LEU A 256 -3.43 -11.46 5.71
C LEU A 256 -3.53 -12.20 7.05
N GLU A 257 -4.48 -13.13 7.21
CA GLU A 257 -4.60 -13.96 8.41
C GLU A 257 -3.31 -14.77 8.65
N ARG A 258 -2.66 -15.26 7.59
CA ARG A 258 -1.40 -16.02 7.70
C ARG A 258 -0.21 -15.19 8.13
N VAL A 259 -0.27 -13.86 7.98
CA VAL A 259 0.76 -12.95 8.50
C VAL A 259 0.89 -13.16 10.00
N PRO A 260 2.04 -13.66 10.50
CA PRO A 260 2.17 -14.01 11.89
C PRO A 260 2.03 -12.77 12.79
N ALA A 261 1.28 -12.91 13.88
CA ALA A 261 1.30 -11.92 14.96
C ALA A 261 2.54 -12.11 15.84
N GLU A 262 2.88 -13.37 16.11
CA GLU A 262 4.05 -13.81 16.85
C GLU A 262 4.88 -14.75 15.97
N GLN A 263 6.20 -14.77 16.17
CA GLN A 263 7.18 -15.49 15.32
C GLN A 263 7.31 -14.81 13.96
N GLN A 264 8.43 -14.10 13.76
CA GLN A 264 8.45 -12.97 12.84
C GLN A 264 8.29 -13.34 11.35
N VAL A 265 8.54 -14.59 10.96
CA VAL A 265 8.41 -15.05 9.57
C VAL A 265 7.70 -16.41 9.53
N ARG A 266 6.71 -16.52 8.64
CA ARG A 266 6.07 -17.79 8.24
C ARG A 266 6.34 -18.03 6.77
N ILE A 267 6.78 -19.23 6.41
CA ILE A 267 7.03 -19.62 5.02
C ILE A 267 6.20 -20.85 4.70
N GLU A 268 5.46 -20.82 3.60
CA GLU A 268 4.74 -21.97 3.07
C GLU A 268 5.42 -22.43 1.78
N ARG A 269 5.85 -23.68 1.75
CA ARG A 269 6.38 -24.37 0.57
C ARG A 269 5.29 -25.21 -0.05
N TYR A 270 5.05 -24.99 -1.34
CA TYR A 270 4.12 -25.72 -2.18
C TYR A 270 4.93 -26.59 -3.14
N ALA A 271 4.92 -27.90 -2.89
CA ALA A 271 5.61 -28.89 -3.71
C ALA A 271 4.60 -29.77 -4.44
N ALA A 272 4.92 -30.17 -5.67
CA ALA A 272 4.11 -31.08 -6.48
C ALA A 272 5.01 -31.93 -7.40
N SER A 273 4.55 -33.12 -7.77
CA SER A 273 5.36 -34.05 -8.57
C SER A 273 5.71 -33.45 -9.93
N GLY A 274 7.01 -33.45 -10.28
CA GLY A 274 7.50 -32.99 -11.59
C GLY A 274 7.47 -31.47 -11.81
N ALA A 275 7.26 -30.68 -10.75
CA ALA A 275 7.27 -29.21 -10.82
C ALA A 275 8.25 -28.62 -9.79
N PRO A 276 8.89 -27.47 -10.07
CA PRO A 276 9.69 -26.77 -9.08
C PRO A 276 8.80 -26.27 -7.93
N ASP A 277 9.35 -26.19 -6.73
CA ASP A 277 8.59 -25.71 -5.57
C ASP A 277 8.30 -24.20 -5.66
N ARG A 278 7.15 -23.82 -5.11
CA ARG A 278 6.73 -22.43 -4.95
C ARG A 278 6.64 -22.04 -3.49
N TYR A 279 6.84 -20.77 -3.20
CA TYR A 279 6.86 -20.30 -1.82
C TYR A 279 5.98 -19.09 -1.60
N VAL A 280 5.32 -19.05 -0.44
CA VAL A 280 4.71 -17.82 0.08
C VAL A 280 5.39 -17.46 1.40
N VAL A 281 5.90 -16.24 1.48
CA VAL A 281 6.62 -15.72 2.64
C VAL A 281 5.77 -14.64 3.28
N TYR A 282 5.37 -14.88 4.53
CA TYR A 282 4.56 -13.96 5.33
C TYR A 282 5.42 -13.32 6.42
N VAL A 283 5.41 -11.99 6.49
CA VAL A 283 6.31 -11.21 7.35
C VAL A 283 5.51 -10.43 8.39
N ALA A 284 5.84 -10.64 9.67
CA ALA A 284 5.17 -10.02 10.81
C ALA A 284 5.29 -8.48 10.83
N PRO A 285 4.36 -7.79 11.52
CA PRO A 285 4.53 -6.39 11.88
C PRO A 285 5.59 -6.22 12.98
N THR A 286 5.91 -4.97 13.30
CA THR A 286 6.78 -4.58 14.41
C THR A 286 6.34 -5.23 15.72
N GLN A 287 7.28 -5.87 16.41
CA GLN A 287 7.10 -6.50 17.72
C GLN A 287 7.34 -5.50 18.86
N THR A 288 8.22 -4.50 18.66
CA THR A 288 8.51 -3.46 19.66
C THR A 288 8.79 -2.09 19.03
N PHE A 289 8.13 -1.04 19.51
CA PHE A 289 8.41 0.34 19.09
C PHE A 289 9.49 1.03 19.94
N SER A 290 10.33 0.26 20.64
CA SER A 290 11.45 0.81 21.41
C SER A 290 12.47 1.48 20.47
N PRO A 291 12.90 2.73 20.74
CA PRO A 291 13.99 3.38 19.99
C PRO A 291 15.38 2.87 20.40
N VAL A 292 15.46 2.05 21.46
CA VAL A 292 16.68 1.35 21.86
C VAL A 292 16.60 -0.04 21.24
N ALA A 293 17.56 -0.35 20.36
CA ALA A 293 17.67 -1.68 19.76
C ALA A 293 17.82 -2.73 20.86
N ASP A 294 16.87 -3.66 20.91
CA ASP A 294 16.90 -4.82 21.79
C ASP A 294 17.18 -6.11 20.98
N HIS A 295 16.90 -7.26 21.59
CA HIS A 295 17.14 -8.54 20.95
C HIS A 295 16.20 -8.83 19.77
N ASP A 296 15.07 -8.15 19.63
CA ASP A 296 14.12 -8.40 18.54
C ASP A 296 14.42 -7.48 17.33
N PRO A 297 14.74 -8.05 16.15
CA PRO A 297 14.99 -7.24 14.96
C PRO A 297 13.70 -6.66 14.33
N TRP A 298 12.50 -6.99 14.80
CA TRP A 298 11.25 -6.34 14.38
C TRP A 298 10.95 -5.13 15.25
N ASP A 299 11.83 -4.13 15.20
CA ASP A 299 11.75 -2.94 16.05
C ASP A 299 11.79 -1.61 15.29
N LEU A 300 11.69 -0.49 16.02
CA LEU A 300 11.79 0.85 15.45
C LEU A 300 13.15 1.11 14.77
N THR A 301 14.22 0.46 15.23
CA THR A 301 15.55 0.54 14.58
C THR A 301 15.48 0.02 13.15
N SER A 302 14.95 -1.19 12.97
CA SER A 302 14.77 -1.79 11.64
C SER A 302 13.78 -1.01 10.78
N ASN A 303 12.75 -0.37 11.37
CA ASN A 303 11.83 0.50 10.63
C ASN A 303 12.56 1.71 10.04
N VAL A 304 13.32 2.44 10.87
CA VAL A 304 14.07 3.62 10.42
C VAL A 304 15.12 3.23 9.38
N ALA A 305 15.85 2.14 9.61
CA ALA A 305 16.83 1.65 8.66
C ALA A 305 16.18 1.23 7.34
N GLY A 306 15.09 0.47 7.38
CA GLY A 306 14.39 -0.01 6.19
C GLY A 306 13.81 1.11 5.33
N VAL A 307 13.12 2.09 5.95
CA VAL A 307 12.59 3.27 5.22
C VAL A 307 13.73 4.08 4.60
N ALA A 308 14.87 4.18 5.28
CA ALA A 308 16.07 4.85 4.75
C ALA A 308 16.83 4.03 3.69
N GLY A 309 16.35 2.84 3.30
CA GLY A 309 17.03 1.94 2.37
C GLY A 309 18.35 1.37 2.92
N LEU A 310 18.54 1.42 4.23
CA LEU A 310 19.73 0.89 4.92
C LEU A 310 19.54 -0.59 5.28
N PRO A 311 20.62 -1.35 5.48
CA PRO A 311 20.53 -2.74 5.90
C PRO A 311 19.81 -2.89 7.26
N ALA A 312 18.59 -3.45 7.26
CA ALA A 312 17.81 -3.69 8.47
C ALA A 312 17.90 -5.16 8.94
N GLY A 313 17.83 -5.37 10.26
CA GLY A 313 17.87 -6.69 10.88
C GLY A 313 16.69 -7.58 10.47
N SER A 314 15.49 -7.00 10.35
CA SER A 314 14.28 -7.69 9.91
C SER A 314 14.35 -8.20 8.46
N ILE A 315 14.94 -7.41 7.56
CA ILE A 315 15.20 -7.82 6.16
C ILE A 315 16.16 -9.01 6.15
N ARG A 316 17.32 -8.87 6.81
CA ARG A 316 18.33 -9.93 6.85
C ARG A 316 17.80 -11.22 7.49
N ALA A 317 17.02 -11.10 8.56
CA ALA A 317 16.40 -12.25 9.21
C ALA A 317 15.42 -12.97 8.27
N THR A 318 14.63 -12.23 7.51
CA THR A 318 13.70 -12.82 6.54
C THR A 318 14.46 -13.53 5.42
N GLU A 319 15.54 -12.94 4.88
CA GLU A 319 16.38 -13.59 3.87
C GLU A 319 17.04 -14.88 4.39
N LEU A 320 17.50 -14.88 5.64
CA LEU A 320 18.04 -16.10 6.28
C LEU A 320 16.96 -17.17 6.47
N ALA A 321 15.74 -16.79 6.84
CA ALA A 321 14.61 -17.72 6.91
C ALA A 321 14.26 -18.31 5.53
N MET A 322 14.27 -17.49 4.48
CA MET A 322 14.05 -17.91 3.10
C MET A 322 15.11 -18.92 2.64
N ALA A 323 16.39 -18.64 2.89
CA ALA A 323 17.47 -19.56 2.59
C ALA A 323 17.35 -20.89 3.37
N ASP A 324 17.01 -20.83 4.67
CA ASP A 324 16.80 -22.04 5.49
C ASP A 324 15.62 -22.89 4.99
N ALA A 325 14.55 -22.26 4.49
CA ALA A 325 13.40 -22.95 3.90
C ALA A 325 13.72 -23.60 2.53
N GLY A 326 14.92 -23.38 2.00
CA GLY A 326 15.38 -23.90 0.71
C GLY A 326 14.99 -23.05 -0.49
N ILE A 327 14.58 -21.80 -0.27
CA ILE A 327 14.29 -20.87 -1.37
C ILE A 327 15.61 -20.52 -2.06
N THR A 328 15.60 -20.56 -3.38
CA THR A 328 16.74 -20.19 -4.23
C THR A 328 16.38 -18.97 -5.09
N PRO A 329 17.36 -18.32 -5.74
CA PRO A 329 17.07 -17.24 -6.68
C PRO A 329 16.12 -17.61 -7.82
N ASP A 330 16.02 -18.90 -8.19
CA ASP A 330 15.12 -19.39 -9.24
C ASP A 330 13.71 -19.75 -8.72
N SER A 331 13.56 -19.93 -7.41
CA SER A 331 12.29 -20.30 -6.78
C SER A 331 11.28 -19.17 -6.87
N GLU A 332 10.09 -19.41 -7.43
CA GLU A 332 9.03 -18.40 -7.46
C GLU A 332 8.52 -18.13 -6.04
N VAL A 333 8.49 -16.86 -5.65
CA VAL A 333 8.06 -16.40 -4.32
C VAL A 333 6.94 -15.37 -4.42
N VAL A 334 5.90 -15.56 -3.63
CA VAL A 334 4.94 -14.51 -3.29
C VAL A 334 5.25 -13.98 -1.88
N LEU A 335 5.36 -12.67 -1.74
CA LEU A 335 5.65 -11.99 -0.48
C LEU A 335 4.38 -11.33 0.05
N VAL A 336 4.09 -11.53 1.34
CA VAL A 336 2.92 -10.94 2.01
C VAL A 336 3.35 -10.29 3.32
N GLY A 337 3.03 -9.01 3.51
CA GLY A 337 3.51 -8.24 4.65
C GLY A 337 2.48 -7.30 5.25
N PHE A 338 2.56 -7.06 6.56
CA PHE A 338 1.76 -6.05 7.25
C PHE A 338 2.66 -5.11 8.06
N SER A 339 2.40 -3.79 8.00
CA SER A 339 3.21 -2.77 8.67
C SER A 339 4.69 -2.90 8.26
N GLN A 340 5.63 -3.00 9.20
CA GLN A 340 7.04 -3.30 8.93
C GLN A 340 7.26 -4.53 8.03
N GLY A 341 6.39 -5.54 8.12
CA GLY A 341 6.47 -6.72 7.26
C GLY A 341 6.24 -6.39 5.79
N GLY A 342 5.44 -5.36 5.49
CA GLY A 342 5.29 -4.81 4.15
C GLY A 342 6.61 -4.22 3.64
N LEU A 343 7.23 -3.35 4.44
CA LEU A 343 8.52 -2.73 4.11
C LEU A 343 9.63 -3.77 3.88
N VAL A 344 9.65 -4.83 4.69
CA VAL A 344 10.58 -5.94 4.50
C VAL A 344 10.30 -6.69 3.20
N ALA A 345 9.02 -6.94 2.88
CA ALA A 345 8.62 -7.58 1.64
C ALA A 345 8.98 -6.73 0.41
N ASP A 346 8.72 -5.43 0.45
CA ASP A 346 9.12 -4.46 -0.58
C ASP A 346 10.64 -4.47 -0.77
N ALA A 347 11.43 -4.41 0.30
CA ALA A 347 12.89 -4.42 0.22
C ALA A 347 13.46 -5.75 -0.35
N ILE A 348 12.86 -6.90 0.00
CA ILE A 348 13.26 -8.20 -0.54
C ILE A 348 12.97 -8.27 -2.04
N ALA A 349 11.78 -7.82 -2.46
CA ALA A 349 11.40 -7.75 -3.87
C ALA A 349 12.32 -6.78 -4.66
N ALA A 350 12.55 -5.59 -4.11
CA ALA A 350 13.43 -4.56 -4.69
C ALA A 350 14.88 -5.03 -4.87
N SER A 351 15.35 -5.98 -4.05
CA SER A 351 16.72 -6.48 -4.13
C SER A 351 17.05 -7.19 -5.45
N GLY A 352 16.04 -7.73 -6.15
CA GLY A 352 16.23 -8.54 -7.36
C GLY A 352 17.00 -9.85 -7.15
N ARG A 353 17.34 -10.21 -5.89
CA ARG A 353 18.09 -11.44 -5.57
C ARG A 353 17.20 -12.69 -5.50
N TRP A 354 15.91 -12.47 -5.36
CA TRP A 354 14.89 -13.50 -5.22
C TRP A 354 13.91 -13.35 -6.38
N ASN A 355 13.44 -14.46 -6.94
CA ASN A 355 12.40 -14.47 -7.96
C ASN A 355 11.03 -14.18 -7.33
N ALA A 356 10.84 -12.93 -6.90
CA ALA A 356 9.58 -12.42 -6.38
C ALA A 356 8.61 -12.16 -7.54
N VAL A 357 7.58 -12.99 -7.65
CA VAL A 357 6.58 -12.92 -8.73
C VAL A 357 5.26 -12.27 -8.28
N GLY A 358 5.05 -12.16 -6.97
CA GLY A 358 3.88 -11.50 -6.40
C GLY A 358 4.18 -10.84 -5.06
N LEU A 359 3.53 -9.72 -4.79
CA LEU A 359 3.74 -8.89 -3.62
C LEU A 359 2.43 -8.26 -3.14
N GLU A 360 2.04 -8.60 -1.92
CA GLU A 360 0.82 -8.13 -1.26
C GLU A 360 1.13 -7.51 0.09
N THR A 361 0.93 -6.20 0.22
CA THR A 361 1.29 -5.48 1.45
C THR A 361 0.13 -4.68 2.02
N TYR A 362 0.11 -4.56 3.35
CA TYR A 362 -0.95 -3.94 4.12
C TYR A 362 -0.34 -2.94 5.11
N GLY A 363 -0.83 -1.69 5.11
CA GLY A 363 -0.32 -0.66 6.04
C GLY A 363 1.17 -0.42 5.90
N ASP A 364 1.66 -0.52 4.68
CA ASP A 364 3.08 -0.58 4.38
C ASP A 364 3.74 0.81 4.34
N PRO A 365 4.78 1.09 5.14
CA PRO A 365 5.60 2.29 5.02
C PRO A 365 6.70 2.15 3.94
N GLY A 366 6.68 1.11 3.10
CA GLY A 366 7.62 0.87 2.01
C GLY A 366 7.32 1.61 0.70
N GLY A 367 6.36 2.54 0.69
CA GLY A 367 5.88 3.14 -0.56
C GLY A 367 6.93 3.84 -1.44
N GLY A 368 8.02 4.34 -0.86
CA GLY A 368 9.15 4.93 -1.58
C GLY A 368 10.18 3.91 -2.13
N VAL A 369 10.00 2.61 -1.88
CA VAL A 369 10.91 1.57 -2.37
C VAL A 369 10.62 1.29 -3.84
N GLU A 370 11.62 1.52 -4.70
CA GLU A 370 11.52 1.19 -6.13
C GLU A 370 11.52 -0.32 -6.35
N LEU A 371 10.49 -0.81 -7.04
CA LEU A 371 10.31 -2.23 -7.35
C LEU A 371 10.64 -2.53 -8.82
N PRO A 372 11.24 -3.69 -9.12
CA PRO A 372 11.36 -4.18 -10.48
C PRO A 372 10.01 -4.28 -11.18
N GLU A 373 10.01 -4.08 -12.51
CA GLU A 373 8.84 -4.31 -13.35
C GLU A 373 8.40 -5.79 -13.30
N GLY A 374 7.11 -6.02 -13.54
CA GLY A 374 6.52 -7.36 -13.66
C GLY A 374 6.07 -8.00 -12.34
N ILE A 375 6.32 -7.36 -11.19
CA ILE A 375 5.83 -7.85 -9.89
C ILE A 375 4.34 -7.57 -9.75
N ARG A 376 3.54 -8.64 -9.64
CA ARG A 376 2.08 -8.58 -9.53
C ARG A 376 1.62 -8.41 -8.08
N GLY A 377 0.36 -8.06 -7.88
CA GLY A 377 -0.27 -8.03 -6.55
C GLY A 377 -0.81 -6.66 -6.16
N VAL A 378 -1.05 -6.48 -4.85
CA VAL A 378 -1.79 -5.32 -4.33
C VAL A 378 -1.05 -4.61 -3.20
N ALA A 379 -1.14 -3.29 -3.15
CA ALA A 379 -0.66 -2.46 -2.04
C ALA A 379 -1.87 -1.83 -1.34
N VAL A 380 -2.24 -2.35 -0.17
CA VAL A 380 -3.43 -1.93 0.58
C VAL A 380 -3.06 -0.89 1.62
N ARG A 381 -3.67 0.29 1.52
CA ARG A 381 -3.32 1.47 2.29
C ARG A 381 -4.56 2.14 2.88
N HIS A 382 -4.41 2.67 4.09
CA HIS A 382 -5.40 3.56 4.67
C HIS A 382 -4.95 5.02 4.59
N THR A 383 -5.83 5.91 4.12
CA THR A 383 -5.52 7.34 4.01
C THR A 383 -5.43 8.03 5.36
N ASP A 384 -6.07 7.47 6.39
CA ASP A 384 -6.07 7.90 7.79
C ASP A 384 -5.07 7.12 8.67
N ASP A 385 -4.15 6.39 8.04
CA ASP A 385 -3.06 5.68 8.69
C ASP A 385 -1.72 6.40 8.44
N PHE A 386 -1.26 7.13 9.45
CA PHE A 386 -0.04 7.93 9.32
C PHE A 386 1.23 7.08 9.19
N VAL A 387 1.20 5.79 9.55
CA VAL A 387 2.39 4.93 9.43
C VAL A 387 2.72 4.73 7.97
N VAL A 388 1.72 4.50 7.11
CA VAL A 388 1.90 4.45 5.66
C VAL A 388 2.54 5.75 5.15
N ALA A 389 2.13 6.91 5.69
CA ALA A 389 2.68 8.20 5.31
C ALA A 389 4.15 8.41 5.71
N THR A 390 4.69 7.61 6.65
CA THR A 390 6.11 7.68 7.02
C THR A 390 7.05 7.19 5.92
N GLY A 391 6.54 6.38 4.99
CA GLY A 391 7.28 5.86 3.84
C GLY A 391 7.53 6.85 2.70
N GLY A 392 6.98 8.06 2.81
CA GLY A 392 7.01 9.05 1.74
C GLY A 392 5.99 8.77 0.63
N PRO A 393 6.09 9.52 -0.49
CA PRO A 393 5.24 9.34 -1.65
C PRO A 393 5.38 7.94 -2.25
N GLN A 394 4.28 7.42 -2.81
CA GLN A 394 4.31 6.13 -3.50
C GLN A 394 5.10 6.27 -4.82
N GLY A 395 6.15 5.46 -4.96
CA GLY A 395 6.92 5.34 -6.19
C GLY A 395 6.15 4.61 -7.31
N PRO A 396 6.66 4.65 -8.56
CA PRO A 396 6.08 3.89 -9.66
C PRO A 396 6.01 2.38 -9.36
N THR A 397 4.89 1.73 -9.70
CA THR A 397 4.73 0.28 -9.50
C THR A 397 3.72 -0.32 -10.49
N ASP A 398 3.95 -1.59 -10.84
CA ASP A 398 3.02 -2.43 -11.61
C ASP A 398 1.94 -3.08 -10.74
N ARG A 399 2.06 -2.95 -9.41
CA ARG A 399 1.05 -3.43 -8.45
C ARG A 399 -0.18 -2.54 -8.49
N THR A 400 -1.34 -3.14 -8.22
CA THR A 400 -2.58 -2.38 -8.01
C THR A 400 -2.55 -1.75 -6.61
N ILE A 401 -2.66 -0.43 -6.51
CA ILE A 401 -2.77 0.26 -5.22
C ILE A 401 -4.24 0.33 -4.85
N VAL A 402 -4.58 -0.06 -3.62
CA VAL A 402 -5.93 0.04 -3.07
C VAL A 402 -5.90 0.91 -1.83
N GLU A 403 -6.56 2.04 -1.90
CA GLU A 403 -6.65 3.04 -0.84
C GLU A 403 -8.09 3.13 -0.33
N ARG A 404 -8.25 3.28 0.98
CA ARG A 404 -9.53 3.71 1.56
C ARG A 404 -9.27 4.49 2.85
N ARG A 405 -10.29 5.14 3.38
CA ARG A 405 -10.27 5.57 4.78
C ARG A 405 -10.75 4.42 5.65
N ALA A 406 -9.96 3.99 6.63
CA ALA A 406 -10.28 2.87 7.51
C ALA A 406 -11.60 3.10 8.26
N PHE A 407 -11.78 4.32 8.76
CA PHE A 407 -12.95 4.75 9.53
C PHE A 407 -13.65 5.90 8.82
N ALA A 408 -14.92 5.71 8.46
CA ALA A 408 -15.68 6.73 7.76
C ALA A 408 -15.78 8.04 8.57
N PRO A 409 -15.90 9.21 7.93
CA PRO A 409 -16.10 10.46 8.65
C PRO A 409 -17.28 10.37 9.64
N GLY A 410 -17.02 10.65 10.92
CA GLY A 410 -18.03 10.61 11.97
C GLY A 410 -18.29 9.22 12.58
N SER A 411 -17.61 8.17 12.13
CA SER A 411 -17.67 6.87 12.82
C SER A 411 -16.93 6.92 14.17
N GLU A 412 -17.41 6.16 15.14
CA GLU A 412 -16.70 5.98 16.41
C GLU A 412 -15.36 5.27 16.18
N LEU A 413 -14.29 5.86 16.68
CA LEU A 413 -12.95 5.29 16.59
C LEU A 413 -12.70 4.33 17.76
N PRO A 414 -12.20 3.11 17.51
CA PRO A 414 -11.83 2.21 18.58
C PRO A 414 -10.73 2.79 19.49
N THR A 415 -10.87 2.56 20.79
CA THR A 415 -9.99 3.11 21.85
C THR A 415 -9.25 2.02 22.65
N ASP A 416 -9.29 0.77 22.19
CA ASP A 416 -8.63 -0.37 22.85
C ASP A 416 -7.15 -0.51 22.46
N LEU A 417 -6.77 -0.04 21.27
CA LEU A 417 -5.39 -0.04 20.77
C LEU A 417 -5.04 1.31 20.13
N PRO A 418 -3.79 1.79 20.28
CA PRO A 418 -3.36 3.05 19.70
C PRO A 418 -3.33 2.95 18.17
N VAL A 419 -3.50 4.08 17.48
CA VAL A 419 -3.45 4.14 16.01
C VAL A 419 -4.42 3.13 15.35
N PRO A 420 -5.74 3.23 15.62
CA PRO A 420 -6.72 2.23 15.19
C PRO A 420 -6.71 1.95 13.68
N ALA A 421 -6.42 2.94 12.82
CA ALA A 421 -6.36 2.74 11.36
C ALA A 421 -5.17 1.89 10.91
N HIS A 422 -4.12 1.82 11.74
CA HIS A 422 -2.95 0.98 11.51
C HIS A 422 -3.06 -0.39 12.18
N GLN A 423 -4.22 -0.77 12.71
CA GLN A 423 -4.37 -2.08 13.35
C GLN A 423 -4.67 -3.17 12.32
N LYS A 424 -4.11 -4.37 12.51
CA LYS A 424 -4.34 -5.51 11.59
C LYS A 424 -5.82 -5.80 11.38
N ARG A 425 -6.66 -5.59 12.40
CA ARG A 425 -8.12 -5.73 12.31
C ARG A 425 -8.77 -4.78 11.29
N ALA A 426 -8.28 -3.54 11.18
CA ALA A 426 -8.80 -2.57 10.24
C ALA A 426 -8.45 -2.98 8.81
N TYR A 427 -7.23 -3.49 8.61
CA TYR A 427 -6.80 -4.04 7.33
C TYR A 427 -7.46 -5.38 6.98
N ALA A 428 -7.84 -6.20 7.97
CA ALA A 428 -8.63 -7.42 7.75
C ALA A 428 -10.04 -7.10 7.24
N GLU A 429 -10.65 -6.03 7.73
CA GLU A 429 -11.90 -5.52 7.15
C GLU A 429 -11.69 -5.08 5.69
N THR A 430 -10.61 -4.35 5.40
CA THR A 430 -10.27 -3.96 4.02
C THR A 430 -10.03 -5.18 3.13
N ALA A 431 -9.33 -6.19 3.64
CA ALA A 431 -9.06 -7.44 2.93
C ALA A 431 -10.37 -8.17 2.56
N ARG A 432 -11.36 -8.20 3.46
CA ARG A 432 -12.72 -8.69 3.15
C ARG A 432 -13.40 -7.87 2.07
N MET A 433 -13.20 -6.55 2.05
CA MET A 433 -13.72 -5.71 0.98
C MET A 433 -13.03 -5.99 -0.36
N LEU A 434 -11.72 -6.27 -0.35
CA LEU A 434 -10.98 -6.71 -1.54
C LEU A 434 -11.54 -8.05 -2.05
N ASP A 435 -11.82 -9.00 -1.16
CA ASP A 435 -12.41 -10.30 -1.53
C ASP A 435 -13.82 -10.17 -2.10
N ALA A 436 -14.56 -9.13 -1.72
CA ALA A 436 -15.87 -8.77 -2.27
C ALA A 436 -15.81 -7.81 -3.47
N ALA A 437 -14.61 -7.34 -3.86
CA ALA A 437 -14.42 -6.35 -4.91
C ALA A 437 -14.86 -6.88 -6.28
N ARG A 438 -15.40 -6.00 -7.11
CA ARG A 438 -15.96 -6.38 -8.42
C ARG A 438 -15.14 -5.88 -9.60
N SER A 439 -14.29 -4.86 -9.39
CA SER A 439 -13.40 -4.33 -10.42
C SER A 439 -12.51 -5.43 -11.00
N SER A 440 -12.30 -5.37 -12.32
CA SER A 440 -11.39 -6.29 -13.01
C SER A 440 -9.96 -6.15 -12.53
N GLU A 441 -9.57 -4.95 -12.10
CA GLU A 441 -8.25 -4.57 -11.63
C GLU A 441 -7.90 -5.30 -10.35
N VAL A 442 -8.77 -5.25 -9.33
CA VAL A 442 -8.55 -5.96 -8.06
C VAL A 442 -8.70 -7.46 -8.25
N ARG A 443 -9.78 -7.92 -8.92
CA ARG A 443 -10.03 -9.36 -9.11
C ARG A 443 -8.90 -10.06 -9.85
N ARG A 444 -8.34 -9.45 -10.89
CA ARG A 444 -7.22 -10.03 -11.65
C ARG A 444 -5.98 -10.26 -10.78
N GLU A 445 -5.66 -9.34 -9.87
CA GLU A 445 -4.51 -9.52 -8.97
C GLU A 445 -4.80 -10.59 -7.91
N LEU A 446 -5.99 -10.59 -7.30
CA LEU A 446 -6.37 -11.61 -6.31
C LEU A 446 -6.45 -13.02 -6.92
N GLU A 447 -7.05 -13.15 -8.11
CA GLU A 447 -7.14 -14.43 -8.84
C GLU A 447 -5.74 -14.96 -9.18
N ALA A 448 -4.80 -14.10 -9.58
CA ALA A 448 -3.42 -14.49 -9.86
C ALA A 448 -2.69 -15.00 -8.61
N LEU A 449 -2.85 -14.30 -7.48
CA LEU A 449 -2.24 -14.70 -6.20
C LEU A 449 -2.87 -15.98 -5.63
N ASP A 450 -4.19 -16.16 -5.80
CA ASP A 450 -4.89 -17.40 -5.44
C ASP A 450 -4.42 -18.58 -6.30
N ALA A 451 -4.38 -18.40 -7.62
CA ALA A 451 -3.95 -19.44 -8.57
C ALA A 451 -2.51 -19.89 -8.30
N PHE A 452 -1.61 -18.98 -7.90
CA PHE A 452 -0.22 -19.29 -7.58
C PHE A 452 -0.06 -20.48 -6.63
N THR A 453 -0.93 -20.57 -5.60
CA THR A 453 -0.93 -21.64 -4.60
C THR A 453 -1.93 -22.76 -4.91
N ARG A 454 -3.11 -22.43 -5.43
CA ARG A 454 -4.18 -23.39 -5.75
C ARG A 454 -3.78 -24.37 -6.86
N ASP A 455 -3.13 -23.87 -7.91
CA ASP A 455 -2.67 -24.68 -9.05
C ASP A 455 -1.70 -25.80 -8.63
N TYR A 456 -1.01 -25.64 -7.50
CA TYR A 456 -0.13 -26.65 -6.94
C TYR A 456 -0.85 -27.61 -6.01
N ALA A 457 -1.77 -27.10 -5.18
CA ALA A 457 -2.53 -27.93 -4.25
C ALA A 457 -3.43 -28.96 -4.95
N GLU A 458 -3.79 -28.72 -6.21
CA GLU A 458 -4.61 -29.63 -7.03
C GLU A 458 -3.79 -30.68 -7.82
N ARG A 459 -2.45 -30.61 -7.79
CA ARG A 459 -1.58 -31.54 -8.54
C ARG A 459 -1.37 -32.87 -7.82
N GLU A 460 -0.97 -33.88 -8.60
CA GLU A 460 -0.61 -35.18 -8.06
C GLU A 460 0.63 -35.09 -7.14
N GLY A 461 0.50 -35.65 -5.94
CA GLY A 461 1.55 -35.61 -4.91
C GLY A 461 1.76 -34.22 -4.31
N ALA A 462 0.78 -33.32 -4.40
CA ALA A 462 0.86 -31.99 -3.81
C ALA A 462 1.06 -32.06 -2.28
N THR A 463 2.03 -31.32 -1.78
CA THR A 463 2.27 -31.14 -0.35
C THR A 463 2.50 -29.68 -0.02
N VAL A 464 1.84 -29.20 1.04
CA VAL A 464 2.10 -27.90 1.63
C VAL A 464 2.87 -28.11 2.92
N THR A 465 4.03 -27.46 3.06
CA THR A 465 4.81 -27.46 4.30
C THR A 465 4.94 -26.03 4.81
N THR A 466 4.49 -25.79 6.03
CA THR A 466 4.62 -24.49 6.71
C THR A 466 5.78 -24.52 7.69
N TYR A 467 6.69 -23.55 7.55
CA TYR A 467 7.77 -23.24 8.49
C TYR A 467 7.43 -21.96 9.25
N ARG A 468 7.76 -21.90 10.54
CA ARG A 468 7.77 -20.64 11.30
C ARG A 468 9.13 -20.39 11.89
N TYR A 469 9.52 -19.13 11.90
CA TYR A 469 10.84 -18.69 12.28
C TYR A 469 10.79 -17.65 13.38
N ARG A 470 11.76 -17.73 14.28
CA ARG A 470 12.10 -16.68 15.23
C ARG A 470 13.49 -16.15 14.91
N ALA A 471 13.64 -14.84 14.95
CA ALA A 471 14.89 -14.13 14.76
C ALA A 471 15.26 -13.33 16.00
N GLU A 472 16.55 -13.28 16.30
CA GLU A 472 17.12 -12.51 17.41
C GLU A 472 18.41 -11.82 16.96
N ARG A 473 18.62 -10.57 17.38
CA ARG A 473 19.90 -9.87 17.25
C ARG A 473 20.94 -10.51 18.15
N VAL A 474 22.10 -10.80 17.57
CA VAL A 474 23.30 -11.26 18.26
C VAL A 474 24.05 -10.03 18.76
N PRO A 475 24.44 -9.97 20.05
CA PRO A 475 25.29 -8.88 20.54
C PRO A 475 26.62 -8.83 19.78
N ASP A 476 27.08 -7.64 19.44
CA ASP A 476 28.47 -7.45 19.01
C ASP A 476 29.39 -7.85 20.17
N GLY A 477 30.30 -8.78 19.91
CA GLY A 477 31.19 -9.40 20.89
C GLY A 477 32.29 -8.49 21.41
#